data_AF-A0A2S6C1T0-F1
#
_entry.id   AF-A0A2S6C1T0-F1
#
_cell.length_a   1.000
_cell.length_b   1.000
_cell.length_c   1.000
_cell.angle_alpha   90.00
_cell.angle_beta   90.00
_cell.angle_gamma   90.00
#
_symmetry.space_group_name_H-M   'P 1'
#
loop_
_entity.id
_entity.type
_entity.pdbx_description
1 polymer ?
#
loop_
_entity_poly.entity_id
_entity_poly.type
_entity_poly.pdbx_seq_one_letter_code
_entity_poly.pdbx_strand_id
1 'polypeptide(L)'
;MSPTPLRCLARQLSSQSSKRTFATSHRTLADYVRIVEVGPRDGLQNEKTSIPPETKIELVHRLAKTGLKTIEAGSFVHPKWVPQMAASDKVLSSILTTPPPGDVTYQWLLPNMKGLDNYFKVMNTSSSAPYGYPTPPPSPTGTDNGPALNTSSQDPNAMPSATSGVDAMSKAKTGGQRHEVSIFMAATESFSKKNTNCSIQESLDRFAPLIAESSKAGYPILTAWRTWRLHSLN
;
A
#
# COMPACT_ATOMS: atom_id res chain seq x y z
N MET A 1 -53.02 -66.22 35.45
CA MET A 1 -51.95 -66.39 34.44
C MET A 1 -52.04 -65.23 33.47
N SER A 2 -51.15 -64.25 33.62
CA SER A 2 -50.87 -63.20 32.64
C SER A 2 -49.44 -63.44 32.08
N PRO A 3 -48.94 -62.74 31.06
CA PRO A 3 -49.54 -62.03 29.91
C PRO A 3 -48.85 -62.43 28.58
N THR A 4 -49.29 -61.91 27.42
CA THR A 4 -48.36 -61.42 26.36
C THR A 4 -49.12 -60.66 25.26
N PRO A 5 -48.87 -59.36 25.07
CA PRO A 5 -49.21 -58.65 23.85
C PRO A 5 -48.03 -58.67 22.87
N LEU A 6 -48.34 -58.85 21.58
CA LEU A 6 -47.39 -58.78 20.47
C LEU A 6 -46.79 -57.36 20.37
N ARG A 7 -45.47 -57.25 20.50
CA ARG A 7 -44.71 -56.03 20.25
C ARG A 7 -44.70 -55.70 18.75
N CYS A 8 -45.34 -54.60 18.39
CA CYS A 8 -45.15 -53.96 17.09
C CYS A 8 -43.85 -53.12 17.15
N LEU A 9 -42.82 -53.51 16.40
CA LEU A 9 -41.60 -52.72 16.24
C LEU A 9 -41.86 -51.55 15.27
N ALA A 10 -42.28 -50.41 15.81
CA ALA A 10 -42.31 -49.16 15.07
C ALA A 10 -40.86 -48.67 14.85
N ARG A 11 -40.36 -48.80 13.62
CA ARG A 11 -39.08 -48.24 13.17
C ARG A 11 -39.19 -46.72 13.19
N GLN A 12 -38.63 -46.08 14.23
CA GLN A 12 -38.44 -44.64 14.25
C GLN A 12 -37.48 -44.24 13.12
N LEU A 13 -38.04 -43.68 12.04
CA LEU A 13 -37.25 -42.94 11.06
C LEU A 13 -36.93 -41.59 11.70
N SER A 14 -35.72 -41.47 12.24
CA SER A 14 -35.16 -40.19 12.64
C SER A 14 -34.98 -39.34 11.38
N SER A 15 -35.89 -38.39 11.18
CA SER A 15 -35.71 -37.30 10.23
C SER A 15 -34.59 -36.39 10.75
N GLN A 16 -33.33 -36.75 10.46
CA GLN A 16 -32.23 -35.80 10.55
C GLN A 16 -32.46 -34.74 9.48
N SER A 17 -33.05 -33.63 9.90
CA SER A 17 -33.06 -32.37 9.14
C SER A 17 -31.61 -31.93 9.02
N SER A 18 -30.97 -32.34 7.93
CA SER A 18 -29.66 -31.86 7.54
C SER A 18 -29.83 -30.38 7.23
N LYS A 19 -29.59 -29.51 8.22
CA LYS A 19 -29.44 -28.08 8.00
C LYS A 19 -28.38 -27.95 6.90
N ARG A 20 -28.82 -27.54 5.72
CA ARG A 20 -27.95 -27.25 4.59
C ARG A 20 -27.13 -26.03 5.01
N THR A 21 -26.03 -26.27 5.70
CA THR A 21 -24.98 -25.28 5.87
C THR A 21 -24.58 -24.89 4.46
N PHE A 22 -24.79 -23.61 4.12
CA PHE A 22 -24.16 -23.04 2.95
C PHE A 22 -22.66 -23.27 3.13
N ALA A 23 -22.12 -24.26 2.44
CA ALA A 23 -20.69 -24.38 2.29
C ALA A 23 -20.25 -23.04 1.71
N THR A 24 -19.48 -22.27 2.48
CA THR A 24 -18.74 -21.14 1.94
C THR A 24 -17.76 -21.75 0.95
N SER A 25 -18.18 -21.87 -0.30
CA SER A 25 -17.30 -22.29 -1.38
C SER A 25 -16.05 -21.43 -1.30
N HIS A 26 -14.89 -22.07 -1.25
CA HIS A 26 -13.62 -21.38 -1.44
C HIS A 26 -13.77 -20.49 -2.68
N ARG A 27 -13.58 -19.17 -2.51
CA ARG A 27 -13.58 -18.24 -3.64
C ARG A 27 -12.52 -18.72 -4.64
N THR A 28 -12.96 -19.28 -5.74
CA THR A 28 -12.12 -19.61 -6.88
C THR A 28 -11.52 -18.30 -7.38
N LEU A 29 -10.19 -18.22 -7.41
CA LEU A 29 -9.42 -17.08 -7.92
C LEU A 29 -9.85 -16.67 -9.35
N ALA A 30 -10.50 -17.58 -10.08
CA ALA A 30 -11.04 -17.39 -11.43
C ALA A 30 -12.25 -16.43 -11.50
N ASP A 31 -12.99 -16.20 -10.41
CA ASP A 31 -14.19 -15.33 -10.40
C ASP A 31 -13.92 -13.93 -9.83
N TYR A 32 -12.66 -13.59 -9.58
CA TYR A 32 -12.27 -12.31 -9.00
C TYR A 32 -11.61 -11.39 -10.04
N VAL A 33 -12.29 -10.29 -10.36
CA VAL A 33 -11.73 -9.23 -11.21
C VAL A 33 -11.18 -8.12 -10.32
N ARG A 34 -9.89 -7.81 -10.48
CA ARG A 34 -9.27 -6.62 -9.88
C ARG A 34 -9.36 -5.46 -10.85
N ILE A 35 -10.17 -4.46 -10.49
CA ILE A 35 -10.25 -3.20 -11.22
C ILE A 35 -9.14 -2.27 -10.71
N VAL A 36 -8.32 -1.76 -11.62
CA VAL A 36 -7.32 -0.72 -11.36
C VAL A 36 -7.79 0.55 -12.04
N GLU A 37 -8.19 1.54 -11.24
CA GLU A 37 -8.68 2.80 -11.77
C GLU A 37 -7.51 3.70 -12.17
N VAL A 38 -7.38 3.97 -13.47
CA VAL A 38 -6.27 4.74 -14.04
C VAL A 38 -6.67 6.15 -14.47
N GLY A 39 -7.95 6.52 -14.36
CA GLY A 39 -8.49 7.82 -14.76
C GLY A 39 -7.76 9.03 -14.17
N PRO A 40 -7.49 9.09 -12.85
CA PRO A 40 -6.80 10.23 -12.23
C PRO A 40 -5.40 10.50 -12.76
N ARG A 41 -4.71 9.49 -13.28
CA ARG A 41 -3.41 9.63 -13.90
C ARG A 41 -3.55 9.69 -15.41
N ASP A 42 -3.98 8.60 -16.04
CA ASP A 42 -3.92 8.39 -17.48
C ASP A 42 -5.04 9.08 -18.25
N GLY A 43 -6.26 9.06 -17.70
CA GLY A 43 -7.38 9.78 -18.27
C GLY A 43 -7.07 11.28 -18.33
N LEU A 44 -6.64 11.84 -17.19
CA LEU A 44 -6.30 13.26 -17.09
C LEU A 44 -5.07 13.66 -17.92
N GLN A 45 -4.19 12.73 -18.28
CA GLN A 45 -3.01 13.03 -19.09
C GLN A 45 -3.37 13.49 -20.51
N ASN A 46 -4.50 13.03 -21.06
CA ASN A 46 -4.94 13.36 -22.42
C ASN A 46 -5.90 14.57 -22.47
N GLU A 47 -6.28 15.12 -21.32
CA GLU A 47 -7.15 16.29 -21.25
C GLU A 47 -6.41 17.56 -21.70
N LYS A 48 -7.06 18.32 -22.59
CA LYS A 48 -6.50 19.56 -23.16
C LYS A 48 -6.48 20.70 -22.15
N THR A 49 -7.43 20.70 -21.22
CA THR A 49 -7.59 21.76 -20.20
C THR A 49 -6.82 21.39 -18.94
N SER A 50 -6.05 22.35 -18.41
CA SER A 50 -5.37 22.16 -17.13
C SER A 50 -6.39 22.14 -15.98
N ILE A 51 -6.45 21.01 -15.28
CA ILE A 51 -7.36 20.81 -14.15
C ILE A 51 -6.68 21.26 -12.85
N PRO A 52 -7.35 22.06 -12.00
CA PRO A 52 -6.84 22.46 -10.69
C PRO A 52 -6.49 21.26 -9.80
N PRO A 53 -5.47 21.38 -8.93
CA PRO A 53 -5.09 20.28 -8.04
C PRO A 53 -6.20 19.88 -7.06
N GLU A 54 -7.04 20.81 -6.62
CA GLU A 54 -8.15 20.56 -5.70
C GLU A 54 -9.16 19.59 -6.32
N THR A 55 -9.48 19.77 -7.60
CA THR A 55 -10.38 18.88 -8.34
C THR A 55 -9.79 17.47 -8.50
N LYS A 56 -8.47 17.36 -8.67
CA LYS A 56 -7.78 16.06 -8.76
C LYS A 56 -7.81 15.32 -7.42
N ILE A 57 -7.55 16.04 -6.33
CA ILE A 57 -7.67 15.51 -4.97
C ILE A 57 -9.09 15.00 -4.75
N GLU A 58 -10.09 15.83 -5.06
CA GLU A 58 -11.49 15.47 -4.90
C GLU A 58 -11.86 14.21 -5.70
N LEU A 59 -11.41 14.12 -6.96
CA LEU A 59 -11.62 12.94 -7.80
C LEU A 59 -11.09 11.66 -7.12
N VAL A 60 -9.83 11.67 -6.67
CA VAL A 60 -9.22 10.50 -6.01
C VAL A 60 -9.95 10.14 -4.72
N HIS A 61 -10.32 11.12 -3.90
CA HIS A 61 -11.08 10.91 -2.67
C HIS A 61 -12.48 10.33 -2.94
N ARG A 62 -13.16 10.80 -3.99
CA ARG A 62 -14.47 10.25 -4.39
C ARG A 62 -14.33 8.82 -4.89
N LEU A 63 -13.31 8.53 -5.70
CA LEU A 63 -13.02 7.17 -6.18
C LEU A 63 -12.69 6.21 -5.04
N ALA A 64 -11.93 6.64 -4.03
CA ALA A 64 -11.63 5.81 -2.87
C ALA A 64 -12.90 5.38 -2.10
N LYS A 65 -13.93 6.24 -2.06
CA LYS A 65 -15.20 5.96 -1.38
C LYS A 65 -16.10 4.97 -2.13
N THR A 66 -15.84 4.66 -3.39
CA THR A 66 -16.68 3.73 -4.17
C THR A 66 -16.40 2.25 -3.83
N GLY A 67 -15.32 1.98 -3.08
CA GLY A 67 -14.88 0.62 -2.74
C GLY A 67 -13.83 0.03 -3.69
N LEU A 68 -13.30 0.84 -4.62
CA LEU A 68 -12.15 0.46 -5.44
C LEU A 68 -10.96 0.05 -4.58
N LYS A 69 -10.23 -0.98 -5.01
CA LYS A 69 -9.07 -1.51 -4.28
C LYS A 69 -7.74 -0.94 -4.76
N THR A 70 -7.69 -0.45 -5.99
CA THR A 70 -6.45 0.05 -6.57
C THR A 70 -6.73 1.26 -7.45
N ILE A 71 -6.00 2.35 -7.23
CA ILE A 71 -6.13 3.61 -7.96
C ILE A 71 -4.73 4.11 -8.36
N GLU A 72 -4.49 4.35 -9.64
CA GLU A 72 -3.31 5.09 -10.12
C GLU A 72 -3.56 6.58 -9.90
N ALA A 73 -3.09 7.11 -8.77
CA ALA A 73 -3.46 8.44 -8.29
C ALA A 73 -2.71 9.59 -8.98
N GLY A 74 -1.56 9.29 -9.58
CA GLY A 74 -0.75 10.31 -10.23
C GLY A 74 0.63 9.83 -10.67
N SER A 75 1.48 10.78 -11.03
CA SER A 75 2.82 10.48 -11.52
C SER A 75 3.82 11.58 -11.15
N PHE A 76 5.04 11.18 -10.77
CA PHE A 76 6.16 12.11 -10.56
C PHE A 76 7.00 12.25 -11.83
N VAL A 77 6.32 12.48 -12.94
CA VAL A 77 6.93 12.93 -14.20
C VAL A 77 7.30 14.40 -14.11
N HIS A 78 8.29 14.81 -14.90
CA HIS A 78 8.71 16.19 -14.90
C HIS A 78 7.60 17.08 -15.54
N PRO A 79 7.12 18.14 -14.87
CA PRO A 79 5.97 18.95 -15.29
C PRO A 79 6.06 19.53 -16.70
N LYS A 80 7.28 19.82 -17.18
CA LYS A 80 7.52 20.30 -18.54
C LYS A 80 6.99 19.34 -19.61
N TRP A 81 7.03 18.03 -19.37
CA TRP A 81 6.62 17.02 -20.36
C TRP A 81 5.16 16.62 -20.20
N VAL A 82 4.64 16.65 -18.96
CA VAL A 82 3.24 16.34 -18.66
C VAL A 82 2.71 17.36 -17.63
N PRO A 83 2.32 18.57 -18.07
CA PRO A 83 1.82 19.63 -17.17
C PRO A 83 0.64 19.18 -16.30
N GLN A 84 -0.19 18.28 -16.83
CA GLN A 84 -1.35 17.73 -16.16
C GLN A 84 -0.97 17.00 -14.86
N MET A 85 0.25 16.46 -14.74
CA MET A 85 0.73 15.73 -13.55
C MET A 85 1.56 16.58 -12.58
N ALA A 86 1.69 17.90 -12.82
CA ALA A 86 2.60 18.74 -12.05
C ALA A 86 2.30 18.82 -10.53
N ALA A 87 1.07 18.53 -10.11
CA ALA A 87 0.61 18.66 -8.73
C ALA A 87 0.32 17.32 -8.04
N SER A 88 0.95 16.22 -8.50
CA SER A 88 0.79 14.90 -7.87
C SER A 88 1.34 14.84 -6.44
N ASP A 89 2.31 15.70 -6.10
CA ASP A 89 2.81 15.89 -4.73
C ASP A 89 1.70 16.37 -3.76
N LYS A 90 0.87 17.31 -4.19
CA LYS A 90 -0.29 17.79 -3.40
C LYS A 90 -1.35 16.71 -3.23
N VAL A 91 -1.59 15.92 -4.28
CA VAL A 91 -2.52 14.78 -4.21
C VAL A 91 -2.04 13.76 -3.19
N LEU A 92 -0.76 13.37 -3.26
CA LEU A 92 -0.17 12.46 -2.28
C LEU A 92 -0.23 13.04 -0.86
N SER A 93 0.14 14.31 -0.69
CA SER A 93 0.11 14.97 0.61
C SER A 93 -1.31 14.99 1.21
N SER A 94 -2.32 15.29 0.40
CA SER A 94 -3.72 15.27 0.82
C SER A 94 -4.18 13.87 1.26
N ILE A 95 -3.79 12.82 0.54
CA ILE A 95 -4.11 11.43 0.89
C ILE A 95 -3.45 11.05 2.22
N LEU A 96 -2.21 11.50 2.46
CA LEU A 96 -1.49 11.22 3.71
C LEU A 96 -2.05 12.00 4.90
N THR A 97 -2.42 13.27 4.71
CA THR A 97 -2.98 14.13 5.78
C THR A 97 -4.43 13.79 6.10
N THR A 98 -5.26 13.53 5.08
CA THR A 98 -6.68 13.21 5.23
C THR A 98 -6.96 11.93 4.47
N PRO A 99 -6.67 10.77 5.06
CA PRO A 99 -6.87 9.49 4.38
C PRO A 99 -8.36 9.25 4.12
N PRO A 100 -8.79 9.03 2.86
CA PRO A 100 -10.14 8.57 2.58
C PRO A 100 -10.40 7.19 3.23
N PRO A 101 -11.68 6.89 3.57
CA PRO A 101 -12.03 5.62 4.20
C PRO A 101 -11.85 4.47 3.21
N GLY A 102 -11.35 3.33 3.71
CA GLY A 102 -11.20 2.10 2.96
C GLY A 102 -9.76 1.60 2.86
N ASP A 103 -9.63 0.32 2.49
CA ASP A 103 -8.36 -0.34 2.19
C ASP A 103 -8.09 -0.22 0.68
N VAL A 104 -7.46 0.90 0.30
CA VAL A 104 -7.13 1.26 -1.08
C VAL A 104 -5.61 1.30 -1.26
N THR A 105 -5.14 0.71 -2.36
CA THR A 105 -3.76 0.83 -2.82
C THR A 105 -3.65 1.98 -3.82
N TYR A 106 -2.77 2.95 -3.55
CA TYR A 106 -2.46 4.06 -4.44
C TYR A 106 -1.16 3.80 -5.19
N GLN A 107 -1.25 3.78 -6.51
CA GLN A 107 -0.11 3.60 -7.40
C GLN A 107 0.38 4.94 -7.95
N TRP A 108 1.71 5.09 -8.02
CA TRP A 108 2.39 6.31 -8.45
C TRP A 108 3.39 5.99 -9.54
N LEU A 109 3.19 6.54 -10.74
CA LEU A 109 4.15 6.33 -11.83
C LEU A 109 5.41 7.17 -11.62
N LEU A 110 6.57 6.50 -11.53
CA LEU A 110 7.89 7.09 -11.38
C LEU A 110 8.75 6.76 -12.63
N PRO A 111 8.98 7.72 -13.54
CA PRO A 111 9.70 7.46 -14.78
C PRO A 111 11.23 7.42 -14.62
N ASN A 112 11.77 7.88 -13.49
CA ASN A 112 13.21 7.99 -13.24
C ASN A 112 13.51 8.24 -11.75
N MET A 113 14.79 8.25 -11.38
CA MET A 113 15.25 8.45 -10.01
C MET A 113 14.80 9.78 -9.40
N LYS A 114 14.79 10.87 -10.16
CA LYS A 114 14.32 12.18 -9.65
C LYS A 114 12.84 12.13 -9.25
N GLY A 115 12.03 11.37 -9.99
CA GLY A 115 10.64 11.09 -9.63
C GLY A 115 10.54 10.37 -8.28
N LEU A 116 11.41 9.37 -8.06
CA LEU A 116 11.50 8.65 -6.79
C LEU A 116 11.93 9.55 -5.63
N ASP A 117 12.95 10.40 -5.84
CA ASP A 117 13.40 11.36 -4.83
C ASP A 117 12.28 12.32 -4.41
N ASN A 118 11.52 12.84 -5.38
CA ASN A 118 10.38 13.71 -5.12
C ASN A 118 9.27 12.98 -4.36
N TYR A 119 8.99 11.73 -4.71
CA TYR A 119 8.04 10.89 -4.01
C TYR A 119 8.46 10.67 -2.54
N PHE A 120 9.72 10.29 -2.30
CA PHE A 120 10.25 10.13 -0.94
C PHE A 120 10.21 11.43 -0.13
N LYS A 121 10.50 12.57 -0.74
CA LYS A 121 10.41 13.88 -0.08
C LYS A 121 9.02 14.11 0.53
N VAL A 122 7.96 13.81 -0.24
CA VAL A 122 6.57 13.96 0.24
C VAL A 122 6.26 12.93 1.32
N MET A 123 6.59 11.66 1.10
CA MET A 123 6.33 10.58 2.06
C MET A 123 7.02 10.82 3.42
N ASN A 124 8.26 11.32 3.40
CA ASN A 124 9.04 11.60 4.60
C ASN A 124 8.50 12.81 5.35
N THR A 125 8.06 13.86 4.64
CA THR A 125 7.48 15.07 5.24
C THR A 125 6.20 14.77 6.01
N SER A 126 5.36 13.84 5.52
CA SER A 126 4.15 13.41 6.23
C SER A 126 4.44 12.47 7.41
N SER A 127 5.57 11.75 7.38
CA SER A 127 6.00 10.87 8.48
C SER A 127 6.59 11.66 9.66
N SER A 128 7.04 12.89 9.43
CA SER A 128 7.54 13.82 10.45
C SER A 128 6.46 14.78 10.99
N ALA A 129 5.20 14.34 11.08
CA ALA A 129 4.18 15.14 11.74
C ALA A 129 4.48 15.26 13.26
N PRO A 130 4.51 16.47 13.85
CA PRO A 130 4.92 16.70 15.23
C PRO A 130 3.79 16.37 16.20
N TYR A 131 3.64 15.09 16.55
CA TYR A 131 2.96 14.69 17.79
C TYR A 131 4.00 14.14 18.78
N GLY A 132 4.95 15.00 19.14
CA GLY A 132 5.71 14.84 20.37
C GLY A 132 4.93 15.52 21.47
N TYR A 133 4.36 14.75 22.40
CA TYR A 133 3.89 15.32 23.66
C TYR A 133 5.06 16.04 24.34
N PRO A 134 4.93 17.31 24.75
CA PRO A 134 5.91 17.89 25.65
C PRO A 134 5.85 17.10 26.96
N THR A 135 6.92 16.41 27.28
CA THR A 135 7.14 15.84 28.62
C THR A 135 6.90 16.94 29.66
N PRO A 136 6.11 16.70 30.72
CA PRO A 136 5.95 17.68 31.78
C PRO A 136 7.32 17.98 32.42
N PRO A 137 7.55 19.23 32.88
CA PRO A 137 8.80 19.60 33.52
C PRO A 137 9.03 18.76 34.78
N PRO A 138 10.29 18.42 35.12
CA PRO A 138 10.58 17.66 36.33
C PRO A 138 10.14 18.44 37.57
N SER A 139 9.41 17.77 38.46
CA SER A 139 9.08 18.29 39.79
C SER A 139 10.36 18.60 40.58
N PRO A 140 10.38 19.65 41.42
CA PRO A 140 11.58 20.11 42.11
C PRO A 140 12.09 19.05 43.09
N THR A 141 13.39 18.81 43.04
CA THR A 141 14.15 17.95 43.96
C THR A 141 14.03 18.46 45.39
N GLY A 142 13.24 17.75 46.21
CA GLY A 142 13.27 17.86 47.65
C GLY A 142 14.58 17.29 48.20
N THR A 143 15.29 18.11 48.95
CA THR A 143 16.42 17.74 49.81
C THR A 143 16.02 16.68 50.83
N ASP A 144 16.76 15.58 50.91
CA ASP A 144 16.98 14.93 52.20
C ASP A 144 18.33 14.19 52.23
N ASN A 145 19.07 14.40 53.32
CA ASN A 145 20.37 13.81 53.62
C ASN A 145 20.14 12.59 54.53
N GLY A 146 20.59 11.40 54.14
CA GLY A 146 20.61 10.22 55.02
C GLY A 146 21.53 9.11 54.49
N PRO A 147 22.26 8.37 55.35
CA PRO A 147 23.53 7.75 54.97
C PRO A 147 23.43 6.30 54.46
N ALA A 148 24.43 5.98 53.64
CA ALA A 148 24.95 4.68 53.18
C ALA A 148 24.29 3.38 53.69
N LEU A 149 23.91 2.52 52.74
CA LEU A 149 24.10 1.07 52.84
C LEU A 149 24.63 0.54 51.51
N ASN A 150 25.90 0.17 51.56
CA ASN A 150 26.56 -0.76 50.67
C ASN A 150 25.82 -2.11 50.67
N THR A 151 25.38 -2.57 49.51
CA THR A 151 25.22 -4.02 49.31
C THR A 151 25.68 -4.39 47.92
N SER A 152 26.82 -5.08 47.92
CA SER A 152 27.41 -5.74 46.78
C SER A 152 26.62 -7.03 46.54
N SER A 153 26.02 -7.17 45.37
CA SER A 153 25.63 -8.47 44.84
C SER A 153 25.89 -8.44 43.33
N GLN A 154 27.11 -8.81 42.97
CA GLN A 154 27.41 -9.31 41.64
C GLN A 154 26.68 -10.64 41.48
N ASP A 155 25.72 -10.69 40.57
CA ASP A 155 25.08 -11.93 40.12
C ASP A 155 25.84 -12.43 38.87
N PRO A 156 26.60 -13.54 38.92
CA PRO A 156 27.43 -13.97 37.79
C PRO A 156 26.68 -14.77 36.71
N ASN A 157 25.35 -14.93 36.81
CA ASN A 157 24.58 -15.78 35.89
C ASN A 157 23.55 -14.99 35.04
N ALA A 158 23.94 -13.82 34.54
CA ALA A 158 23.20 -13.15 33.48
C ALA A 158 23.45 -13.85 32.12
N MET A 159 22.58 -14.79 31.76
CA MET A 159 22.48 -15.32 30.39
C MET A 159 22.13 -14.18 29.41
N PRO A 160 22.93 -13.91 28.36
CA PRO A 160 22.47 -13.06 27.27
C PRO A 160 21.49 -13.89 26.43
N SER A 161 20.20 -13.64 26.59
CA SER A 161 19.18 -14.18 25.68
C SER A 161 19.38 -13.53 24.31
N ALA A 162 20.08 -14.25 23.45
CA ALA A 162 20.15 -13.97 22.03
C ALA A 162 18.75 -14.20 21.43
N THR A 163 17.95 -13.14 21.35
CA THR A 163 16.91 -13.01 20.33
C THR A 163 17.65 -12.60 19.05
N SER A 164 18.17 -13.57 18.30
CA SER A 164 17.48 -14.16 17.16
C SER A 164 16.82 -13.07 16.32
N GLY A 165 17.54 -12.64 15.29
CA GLY A 165 17.06 -11.73 14.27
C GLY A 165 15.93 -12.36 13.46
N VAL A 166 14.72 -12.27 13.99
CA VAL A 166 13.47 -12.63 13.31
C VAL A 166 12.40 -11.53 13.49
N ASP A 167 12.81 -10.26 13.53
CA ASP A 167 11.88 -9.12 13.43
C ASP A 167 11.85 -8.51 12.01
N ALA A 168 12.53 -9.13 11.05
CA ALA A 168 12.44 -8.79 9.64
C ALA A 168 11.33 -9.58 8.93
N MET A 169 10.13 -9.66 9.48
CA MET A 169 8.98 -10.17 8.74
C MET A 169 7.67 -9.49 9.17
N SER A 170 7.10 -8.76 8.21
CA SER A 170 5.72 -8.26 8.19
C SER A 170 5.33 -7.27 9.29
N LYS A 171 5.65 -5.98 9.08
CA LYS A 171 4.72 -4.91 9.49
C LYS A 171 3.47 -5.00 8.62
N ALA A 172 2.65 -6.03 8.85
CA ALA A 172 1.31 -6.12 8.28
C ALA A 172 0.48 -5.02 8.93
N LYS A 173 0.50 -3.83 8.31
CA LYS A 173 -0.31 -2.68 8.68
C LYS A 173 -1.78 -3.10 8.58
N THR A 174 -2.40 -3.32 9.74
CA THR A 174 -3.83 -3.58 9.88
C THR A 174 -4.60 -2.42 9.25
N GLY A 175 -5.32 -2.69 8.16
CA GLY A 175 -6.32 -1.78 7.56
C GLY A 175 -5.85 -0.36 7.24
N GLY A 176 -4.70 -0.20 6.58
CA GLY A 176 -4.19 1.11 6.19
C GLY A 176 -3.91 1.21 4.70
N GLN A 177 -4.09 2.42 4.14
CA GLN A 177 -3.77 2.72 2.76
C GLN A 177 -2.34 2.30 2.43
N ARG A 178 -2.18 1.68 1.25
CA ARG A 178 -0.92 1.18 0.73
C ARG A 178 -0.48 2.07 -0.42
N HIS A 179 0.82 2.30 -0.53
CA HIS A 179 1.39 3.06 -1.63
C HIS A 179 2.36 2.17 -2.39
N GLU A 180 2.18 2.15 -3.70
CA GLU A 180 2.95 1.33 -4.63
C GLU A 180 3.58 2.24 -5.69
N VAL A 181 4.78 1.87 -6.12
CA VAL A 181 5.48 2.54 -7.21
C VAL A 181 5.20 1.80 -8.50
N SER A 182 5.00 2.53 -9.59
CA SER A 182 4.89 1.95 -10.93
C SER A 182 5.96 2.49 -11.85
N ILE A 183 6.47 1.62 -12.72
CA ILE A 183 7.37 1.99 -13.82
C ILE A 183 6.71 1.60 -15.15
N PHE A 184 7.10 2.27 -16.23
CA PHE A 184 6.63 1.96 -17.57
C PHE A 184 7.79 1.48 -18.45
N MET A 185 7.52 0.48 -19.26
CA MET A 185 8.46 -0.10 -20.20
C MET A 185 7.83 -0.32 -21.56
N ALA A 186 8.67 -0.41 -22.58
CA ALA A 186 8.27 -0.65 -23.96
C ALA A 186 8.62 -2.08 -24.38
N ALA A 187 7.74 -2.73 -25.15
CA ALA A 187 8.02 -4.02 -25.77
C ALA A 187 8.72 -3.90 -27.15
N THR A 188 8.82 -2.68 -27.70
CA THR A 188 9.47 -2.44 -29.01
C THR A 188 10.48 -1.31 -28.92
N GLU A 189 11.61 -1.49 -29.61
CA GLU A 189 12.70 -0.51 -29.70
C GLU A 189 12.20 0.84 -30.24
N SER A 190 11.35 0.83 -31.27
CA SER A 190 10.78 2.04 -31.85
C SER A 190 9.95 2.83 -30.85
N PHE A 191 9.15 2.16 -30.02
CA PHE A 191 8.34 2.82 -28.99
C PHE A 191 9.22 3.36 -27.86
N SER A 192 10.22 2.60 -27.42
CA SER A 192 11.20 3.05 -26.42
C SER A 192 11.92 4.32 -26.89
N LYS A 193 12.50 4.29 -28.09
CA LYS A 193 13.22 5.44 -28.66
C LYS A 193 12.33 6.66 -28.82
N LYS A 194 11.08 6.50 -29.25
CA LYS A 194 10.16 7.63 -29.43
C LYS A 194 9.74 8.30 -28.11
N ASN A 195 9.57 7.52 -27.03
CA ASN A 195 9.05 8.04 -25.76
C ASN A 195 10.15 8.44 -24.76
N THR A 196 11.26 7.71 -24.73
CA THR A 196 12.33 7.88 -23.72
C THR A 196 13.71 8.10 -24.32
N ASN A 197 13.83 8.17 -25.66
CA ASN A 197 15.07 8.36 -26.42
C ASN A 197 16.20 7.39 -26.03
N CYS A 198 15.84 6.14 -25.72
CA CYS A 198 16.77 5.08 -25.33
C CYS A 198 16.32 3.73 -25.90
N SER A 199 17.24 2.75 -25.93
CA SER A 199 16.90 1.35 -26.20
C SER A 199 16.15 0.71 -25.04
N ILE A 200 15.58 -0.48 -25.25
CA ILE A 200 14.93 -1.24 -24.17
C ILE A 200 15.96 -1.60 -23.10
N GLN A 201 17.16 -2.04 -23.49
CA GLN A 201 18.22 -2.41 -22.56
C GLN A 201 18.65 -1.22 -21.69
N GLU A 202 18.90 -0.06 -22.31
CA GLU A 202 19.23 1.17 -21.56
C GLU A 202 18.11 1.59 -20.61
N SER A 203 16.84 1.34 -20.96
CA SER A 203 15.72 1.61 -20.07
C SER A 203 15.76 0.71 -18.83
N LEU A 204 16.05 -0.59 -19.00
CA LEU A 204 16.19 -1.55 -17.92
C LEU A 204 17.32 -1.14 -16.97
N ASP A 205 18.49 -0.80 -17.52
CA ASP A 205 19.66 -0.40 -16.74
C ASP A 205 19.37 0.87 -15.91
N ARG A 206 18.58 1.79 -16.45
CA ARG A 206 18.14 3.00 -15.73
C ARG A 206 17.12 2.70 -14.62
N PHE A 207 16.27 1.70 -14.79
CA PHE A 207 15.28 1.33 -13.78
C PHE A 207 15.85 0.44 -12.68
N ALA A 208 16.91 -0.33 -12.94
CA ALA A 208 17.55 -1.20 -11.94
C ALA A 208 17.84 -0.50 -10.58
N PRO A 209 18.53 0.66 -10.53
CA PRO A 209 18.77 1.34 -9.26
C PRO A 209 17.48 1.89 -8.63
N LEU A 210 16.52 2.35 -9.43
CA LEU A 210 15.22 2.81 -8.93
C LEU A 210 14.47 1.67 -8.24
N ILE A 211 14.52 0.47 -8.85
CA ILE A 211 13.87 -0.72 -8.30
C ILE A 211 14.49 -1.11 -6.96
N ALA A 212 15.82 -1.14 -6.90
CA ALA A 212 16.56 -1.45 -5.68
C ALA A 212 16.23 -0.47 -4.54
N GLU A 213 16.28 0.85 -4.80
CA GLU A 213 16.01 1.87 -3.80
C GLU A 213 14.54 1.87 -3.32
N SER A 214 13.58 1.73 -4.23
CA SER A 214 12.17 1.63 -3.85
C SER A 214 11.89 0.40 -2.98
N SER A 215 12.46 -0.76 -3.36
CA SER A 215 12.32 -1.99 -2.58
C SER A 215 12.97 -1.86 -1.19
N LYS A 216 14.16 -1.25 -1.11
CA LYS A 216 14.86 -0.99 0.15
C LYS A 216 14.07 -0.07 1.07
N ALA A 217 13.38 0.92 0.51
CA ALA A 217 12.50 1.83 1.24
C ALA A 217 11.13 1.21 1.62
N GLY A 218 10.85 -0.04 1.23
CA GLY A 218 9.62 -0.74 1.56
C GLY A 218 8.42 -0.39 0.67
N TYR A 219 8.65 0.21 -0.50
CA TYR A 219 7.61 0.50 -1.49
C TYR A 219 7.67 -0.53 -2.62
N PRO A 220 6.71 -1.48 -2.68
CA PRO A 220 6.70 -2.48 -3.72
C PRO A 220 6.44 -1.84 -5.09
N ILE A 221 7.04 -2.45 -6.11
CA ILE A 221 6.96 -1.95 -7.48
C ILE A 221 6.04 -2.83 -8.30
N LEU A 222 5.14 -2.18 -9.02
CA LEU A 222 4.30 -2.80 -10.03
C LEU A 222 4.77 -2.39 -11.42
N THR A 223 5.09 -3.36 -12.27
CA THR A 223 5.41 -3.08 -13.66
C THR A 223 4.13 -2.86 -14.44
N ALA A 224 3.96 -1.67 -15.01
CA ALA A 224 2.87 -1.39 -15.94
C ALA A 224 3.36 -1.61 -17.38
N TRP A 225 2.82 -2.63 -18.04
CA TRP A 225 2.99 -2.83 -19.48
C TRP A 225 1.95 -1.99 -20.21
N ARG A 226 2.38 -0.99 -20.99
CA ARG A 226 1.49 -0.22 -21.86
C ARG A 226 1.81 -0.51 -23.31
N THR A 227 0.88 -1.13 -24.01
CA THR A 227 0.81 -1.14 -25.48
C THR A 227 -0.18 -0.08 -25.92
N TRP A 228 0.29 1.16 -26.15
CA TRP A 228 -0.52 2.14 -26.88
C TRP A 228 -0.30 1.98 -28.38
N ARG A 229 -1.38 1.70 -29.10
CA ARG A 229 -1.45 1.82 -30.56
C ARG A 229 -1.30 3.30 -30.89
N LEU A 230 -0.16 3.69 -31.46
CA LEU A 230 -0.01 4.99 -32.08
C LEU A 230 -1.06 5.12 -33.19
N HIS A 231 -2.08 5.96 -32.98
CA HIS A 231 -2.80 6.53 -34.10
C HIS A 231 -1.83 7.49 -34.77
N SER A 232 -1.30 7.06 -35.91
CA SER A 232 -0.70 7.95 -36.89
C SER A 232 -1.81 8.93 -37.31
N LEU A 233 -1.69 10.20 -36.92
CA LEU A 233 -2.36 11.27 -37.64
C LEU A 233 -1.41 11.67 -38.78
N ASN A 234 -1.98 11.70 -39.98
CA ASN A 234 -1.38 12.02 -41.28
C ASN A 234 -0.36 13.17 -41.24
#